data_AF-A0A5M3Z4F3-F1
#
_entry.id   AF-A0A5M3Z4F3-F1
#
_cell.length_a   1.000
_cell.length_b   1.000
_cell.length_c   1.000
_cell.angle_alpha   90.00
_cell.angle_beta   90.00
_cell.angle_gamma   90.00
#
_symmetry.space_group_name_H-M   'P 1'
#
loop_
_entity.id
_entity.type
_entity.pdbx_description
1 polymer ?
#
loop_
_entity_poly.entity_id
_entity_poly.type
_entity_poly.pdbx_seq_one_letter_code
_entity_poly.pdbx_strand_id
1 'polypeptide(L)'
;MPATDPMLPLVRLPEPYKTTYELQVVSVEHGVRQFQLRRSPRVDDGSPPPEQLHHDSLKFTDLTSPASSAVPPEGNNSAWARAQRAPVTQWTWAGQEAPTVGQIWAVVYALVTLRSEFEIFRAVLSGEGRGLLAQELQAVGLAVQHPRPSAPPGQPTPASPDLSDQLLIHRSTFWQGAGSPFGPRAVWVADNSIHRGLRRPLTAYPLYPIQHTLTTKFPDVRVHAVHPVRPPKPAPGSMVYSRYIPHLDEFFSIWALDYTNEEHLQLFHKWQNDPRVAKGWNETGTLDQHREYLRKIHEDPHQITVLAKFNDTFFSYHEIYWAKEDHLGAYYDADDWDRGRHSLVGDIRFRGQHRVMVWWCSIMHYMFLDDPRTKFVVGEPKYTNLTPLAYDHATGFNLESVVDLPHKRSALVKCRREKFFHIAPFRFDGSDVLERDPFRALKL
;
A
#
# COMPACT_ATOMS: atom_id res chain seq x y z
N MET A 1 -31.72 -9.76 -18.73
CA MET A 1 -30.72 -8.97 -19.48
C MET A 1 -29.44 -9.78 -19.51
N PRO A 2 -28.75 -9.92 -20.66
CA PRO A 2 -27.47 -10.62 -20.69
C PRO A 2 -26.51 -9.85 -19.77
N ALA A 3 -25.78 -10.57 -18.91
CA ALA A 3 -24.77 -9.98 -18.06
C ALA A 3 -23.79 -9.22 -18.95
N THR A 4 -23.80 -7.89 -18.85
CA THR A 4 -22.77 -7.04 -19.44
C THR A 4 -21.43 -7.53 -18.90
N ASP A 5 -20.53 -7.93 -19.78
CA ASP A 5 -19.15 -8.28 -19.41
C ASP A 5 -18.63 -7.15 -18.50
N PRO A 6 -18.28 -7.42 -17.23
CA PRO A 6 -17.90 -6.36 -16.30
C PRO A 6 -16.75 -5.57 -16.89
N MET A 7 -16.90 -4.23 -16.94
CA MET A 7 -15.89 -3.34 -17.50
C MET A 7 -14.53 -3.64 -16.89
N LEU A 8 -13.53 -3.92 -17.74
CA LEU A 8 -12.17 -4.21 -17.30
C LEU A 8 -11.61 -3.01 -16.52
N PRO A 9 -10.90 -3.23 -15.40
CA PRO A 9 -10.37 -2.13 -14.61
C PRO A 9 -9.28 -1.40 -15.38
N LEU A 10 -9.25 -0.08 -15.26
CA LEU A 10 -8.13 0.73 -15.72
C LEU A 10 -6.91 0.50 -14.83
N VAL A 11 -5.74 0.53 -15.45
CA VAL A 11 -4.45 0.56 -14.75
C VAL A 11 -3.91 1.97 -14.88
N ARG A 12 -3.97 2.75 -13.80
CA ARG A 12 -3.48 4.14 -13.80
C ARG A 12 -2.29 4.27 -12.87
N LEU A 13 -1.21 4.85 -13.39
CA LEU A 13 -0.04 5.16 -12.56
C LEU A 13 -0.43 6.20 -11.50
N PRO A 14 0.17 6.18 -10.29
CA PRO A 14 -0.05 7.24 -9.32
C PRO A 14 0.46 8.59 -9.84
N GLU A 15 0.10 9.64 -9.11
CA GLU A 15 0.73 10.95 -9.26
C GLU A 15 2.27 10.84 -9.10
N PRO A 16 3.06 11.62 -9.84
CA PRO A 16 2.65 12.69 -10.76
C PRO A 16 2.37 12.19 -12.19
N TYR A 17 2.38 10.87 -12.43
CA TYR A 17 2.37 10.34 -13.80
C TYR A 17 0.96 10.22 -14.38
N LYS A 18 0.03 9.69 -13.59
CA LYS A 18 -1.41 9.51 -13.93
C LYS A 18 -1.71 8.80 -15.25
N THR A 19 -0.70 8.24 -15.91
CA THR A 19 -0.84 7.62 -17.23
C THR A 19 -1.79 6.45 -17.13
N THR A 20 -2.77 6.45 -18.02
CA THR A 20 -3.82 5.44 -18.05
C THR A 20 -3.48 4.36 -19.07
N TYR A 21 -3.59 3.11 -18.63
CA TYR A 21 -3.48 1.92 -19.45
C TYR A 21 -4.78 1.13 -19.43
N GLU A 22 -5.10 0.55 -20.57
CA GLU A 22 -6.29 -0.26 -20.79
C GLU A 22 -5.88 -1.71 -21.11
N LEU A 23 -6.64 -2.64 -20.52
CA LEU A 23 -6.60 -4.05 -20.87
C LEU A 23 -7.43 -4.28 -22.12
N GLN A 24 -6.78 -4.57 -23.25
CA GLN A 24 -7.48 -4.98 -24.47
C GLN A 24 -7.53 -6.50 -24.54
N VAL A 25 -8.74 -7.07 -24.70
CA VAL A 25 -8.90 -8.49 -25.04
C VAL A 25 -8.49 -8.68 -26.51
N VAL A 26 -7.42 -9.42 -26.76
CA VAL A 26 -6.90 -9.69 -28.11
C VAL A 26 -7.43 -10.99 -28.69
N SER A 27 -7.70 -11.99 -27.85
CA SER A 27 -8.34 -13.26 -28.23
C SER A 27 -8.95 -13.92 -27.00
N VAL A 28 -9.79 -14.92 -27.22
CA VAL A 28 -10.30 -15.83 -26.18
C VAL A 28 -10.11 -17.25 -26.67
N GLU A 29 -9.26 -18.02 -25.98
CA GLU A 29 -8.94 -19.40 -26.35
C GLU A 29 -9.31 -20.32 -25.19
N HIS A 30 -10.12 -21.35 -25.46
CA HIS A 30 -10.60 -22.30 -24.44
C HIS A 30 -11.25 -21.61 -23.22
N GLY A 31 -11.91 -20.46 -23.44
CA GLY A 31 -12.53 -19.67 -22.37
C GLY A 31 -11.56 -18.78 -21.58
N VAL A 32 -10.27 -18.78 -21.91
CA VAL A 32 -9.25 -17.92 -21.30
C VAL A 32 -9.04 -16.70 -22.16
N ARG A 33 -9.21 -15.50 -21.56
CA ARG A 33 -8.94 -14.23 -22.24
C ARG A 33 -7.43 -14.04 -22.38
N GLN A 34 -6.99 -13.66 -23.57
CA GLN A 34 -5.66 -13.13 -23.81
C GLN A 34 -5.77 -11.61 -23.89
N PHE A 35 -4.90 -10.93 -23.16
CA PHE A 35 -4.85 -9.48 -23.04
C PHE A 35 -3.59 -8.91 -23.68
N GLN A 36 -3.70 -7.64 -24.03
CA GLN A 36 -2.57 -6.76 -24.25
C GLN A 36 -2.81 -5.47 -23.47
N LEU A 37 -1.78 -4.99 -22.78
CA LEU A 37 -1.82 -3.71 -22.08
C LEU A 37 -1.45 -2.61 -23.08
N ARG A 38 -2.32 -1.62 -23.26
CA ARG A 38 -2.09 -0.48 -24.16
C ARG A 38 -2.25 0.82 -23.41
N ARG A 39 -1.48 1.83 -23.82
CA ARG A 39 -1.72 3.20 -23.36
C ARG A 39 -3.11 3.64 -23.82
N SER A 40 -3.92 4.12 -22.90
CA SER A 40 -5.25 4.66 -23.19
C SER A 40 -5.14 5.94 -24.03
N PRO A 41 -6.07 6.19 -24.96
CA PRO A 41 -6.15 7.47 -25.66
C PRO A 41 -6.75 8.60 -24.79
N ARG A 42 -7.16 8.30 -23.54
CA ARG A 42 -7.66 9.30 -22.59
C ARG A 42 -6.63 10.40 -22.38
N VAL A 43 -7.11 11.63 -22.23
CA VAL A 43 -6.27 12.77 -21.84
C VAL A 43 -5.95 12.62 -20.36
N ASP A 44 -4.68 12.35 -20.06
CA ASP A 44 -4.14 12.35 -18.71
C ASP A 44 -3.50 13.73 -18.43
N ASP A 45 -3.75 14.28 -17.24
CA ASP A 45 -3.20 15.54 -16.74
C ASP A 45 -1.86 15.37 -16.01
N GLY A 46 -1.32 14.15 -16.00
CA GLY A 46 -0.03 13.82 -15.39
C GLY A 46 1.15 13.86 -16.37
N SER A 47 2.35 13.79 -15.81
CA SER A 47 3.60 13.70 -16.56
C SER A 47 3.80 12.30 -17.18
N PRO A 48 4.45 12.18 -18.36
CA PRO A 48 4.76 10.86 -18.89
C PRO A 48 5.73 10.11 -17.95
N PRO A 49 5.62 8.77 -17.85
CA PRO A 49 6.60 7.97 -17.13
C PRO A 49 7.99 8.14 -17.77
N PRO A 50 9.09 7.95 -17.01
CA PRO A 50 10.45 8.10 -17.53
C PRO A 50 10.75 7.11 -18.67
N GLU A 51 10.05 5.98 -18.71
CA GLU A 51 10.18 4.94 -19.73
C GLU A 51 8.79 4.42 -20.13
N GLN A 52 8.71 3.82 -21.31
CA GLN A 52 7.47 3.21 -21.80
C GLN A 52 7.14 1.91 -21.05
N LEU A 53 5.99 1.86 -20.37
CA LEU A 53 5.56 0.71 -19.56
C LEU A 53 4.60 -0.25 -20.27
N HIS A 54 4.46 -0.14 -21.59
CA HIS A 54 3.74 -1.10 -22.42
C HIS A 54 4.64 -1.59 -23.55
N HIS A 55 4.38 -2.79 -24.06
CA HIS A 55 5.14 -3.39 -25.15
C HIS A 55 4.20 -3.93 -26.21
N ASP A 56 4.36 -3.50 -27.47
CA ASP A 56 3.38 -3.71 -28.54
C ASP A 56 3.22 -5.17 -28.97
N SER A 57 4.21 -6.01 -28.71
CA SER A 57 4.11 -7.46 -28.96
C SER A 57 3.81 -8.28 -27.71
N LEU A 58 3.88 -7.69 -26.51
CA LEU A 58 3.64 -8.41 -25.26
C LEU A 58 2.15 -8.68 -25.08
N LYS A 59 1.83 -9.96 -24.92
CA LYS A 59 0.49 -10.47 -24.64
C LYS A 59 0.54 -11.33 -23.39
N PHE A 60 -0.55 -11.34 -22.63
CA PHE A 60 -0.65 -12.16 -21.43
C PHE A 60 -2.05 -12.73 -21.23
N THR A 61 -2.17 -13.92 -20.65
CA THR A 61 -3.48 -14.52 -20.40
C THR A 61 -4.07 -14.06 -19.07
N ASP A 62 -5.39 -14.16 -18.92
CA ASP A 62 -6.03 -14.14 -17.61
C ASP A 62 -5.49 -15.28 -16.72
N LEU A 63 -5.63 -15.11 -15.41
CA LEU A 63 -5.24 -16.11 -14.43
C LEU A 63 -6.16 -17.33 -14.52
N THR A 64 -5.57 -18.45 -14.91
CA THR A 64 -6.27 -19.73 -15.06
C THR A 64 -5.88 -20.68 -13.94
N SER A 65 -6.86 -21.16 -13.18
CA SER A 65 -6.61 -22.16 -12.15
C SER A 65 -6.29 -23.52 -12.78
N PRO A 66 -5.26 -24.23 -12.30
CA PRO A 66 -4.98 -25.59 -12.75
C PRO A 66 -6.13 -26.55 -12.37
N ALA A 67 -6.27 -27.65 -13.10
CA ALA A 67 -7.24 -28.69 -12.79
C ALA A 67 -6.96 -29.29 -11.40
N SER A 68 -8.00 -29.56 -10.61
CA SER A 68 -7.87 -30.11 -9.25
C SER A 68 -7.18 -31.48 -9.22
N SER A 69 -7.31 -32.27 -10.28
CA SER A 69 -6.61 -33.55 -10.45
C SER A 69 -5.11 -33.41 -10.76
N ALA A 70 -4.66 -32.22 -11.16
CA ALA A 70 -3.29 -31.95 -11.59
C ALA A 70 -2.45 -31.23 -10.51
N VAL A 71 -3.00 -31.03 -9.31
CA VAL A 71 -2.34 -30.29 -8.23
C VAL A 71 -2.28 -31.08 -6.93
N PRO A 72 -1.30 -30.79 -6.05
CA PRO A 72 -1.17 -31.48 -4.78
C PRO A 72 -2.38 -31.24 -3.86
N PRO A 73 -2.69 -32.19 -2.96
CA PRO A 73 -3.81 -32.06 -2.02
C PRO A 73 -3.76 -30.75 -1.22
N GLU A 74 -4.94 -30.21 -0.91
CA GLU A 74 -5.09 -28.93 -0.20
C GLU A 74 -4.34 -28.88 1.14
N GLY A 75 -4.32 -29.99 1.88
CA GLY A 75 -3.59 -30.11 3.15
C GLY A 75 -2.06 -30.03 3.04
N ASN A 76 -1.49 -30.16 1.84
CA ASN A 76 -0.06 -29.95 1.63
C ASN A 76 0.21 -28.45 1.46
N ASN A 77 0.74 -27.82 2.51
CA ASN A 77 1.04 -26.38 2.55
C ASN A 77 2.52 -26.05 2.32
N SER A 78 3.32 -26.98 1.79
CA SER A 78 4.66 -26.67 1.33
C SER A 78 4.64 -25.55 0.27
N ALA A 79 5.73 -24.78 0.17
CA ALA A 79 5.84 -23.70 -0.80
C ALA A 79 5.59 -24.20 -2.24
N TRP A 80 6.12 -25.37 -2.60
CA TRP A 80 5.86 -26.00 -3.89
C TRP A 80 4.39 -26.36 -4.11
N ALA A 81 3.73 -26.96 -3.12
CA ALA A 81 2.34 -27.37 -3.27
C ALA A 81 1.41 -26.16 -3.41
N ARG A 82 1.67 -25.09 -2.65
CA ARG A 82 0.95 -23.81 -2.79
C ARG A 82 1.18 -23.19 -4.18
N ALA A 83 2.44 -23.16 -4.66
CA ALA A 83 2.77 -22.67 -5.99
C ALA A 83 2.09 -23.49 -7.10
N GLN A 84 2.10 -24.82 -7.01
CA GLN A 84 1.43 -25.71 -7.98
C GLN A 84 -0.08 -25.47 -8.05
N ARG A 85 -0.73 -25.18 -6.92
CA ARG A 85 -2.16 -24.83 -6.87
C ARG A 85 -2.46 -23.43 -7.37
N ALA A 86 -1.47 -22.54 -7.38
CA ALA A 86 -1.67 -21.15 -7.79
C ALA A 86 -2.09 -21.07 -9.27
N PRO A 87 -2.97 -20.11 -9.62
CA PRO A 87 -3.34 -19.89 -11.00
C PRO A 87 -2.13 -19.45 -11.83
N VAL A 88 -2.21 -19.64 -13.14
CA VAL A 88 -1.10 -19.36 -14.06
C VAL A 88 -1.53 -18.34 -15.13
N THR A 89 -0.59 -17.48 -15.50
CA THR A 89 -0.63 -16.63 -16.70
C THR A 89 0.52 -17.00 -17.64
N GLN A 90 0.27 -16.95 -18.93
CA GLN A 90 1.29 -17.06 -19.98
C GLN A 90 1.64 -15.66 -20.46
N TRP A 91 2.93 -15.32 -20.53
CA TRP A 91 3.43 -14.06 -21.07
C TRP A 91 4.23 -14.35 -22.34
N THR A 92 3.76 -13.81 -23.46
CA THR A 92 4.35 -14.08 -24.77
C THR A 92 4.66 -12.77 -25.49
N TRP A 93 5.83 -12.67 -26.09
CA TRP A 93 6.21 -11.55 -26.95
C TRP A 93 6.92 -12.02 -28.21
N ALA A 94 6.95 -11.15 -29.21
CA ALA A 94 7.69 -11.34 -30.46
C ALA A 94 8.78 -10.27 -30.58
N GLY A 95 9.85 -10.57 -31.32
CA GLY A 95 11.01 -9.70 -31.51
C GLY A 95 12.27 -10.26 -30.86
N GLN A 96 13.39 -9.55 -31.05
CA GLN A 96 14.72 -9.95 -30.56
C GLN A 96 15.00 -9.47 -29.13
N GLU A 97 14.27 -8.46 -28.66
CA GLU A 97 14.45 -7.88 -27.33
C GLU A 97 13.32 -8.34 -26.39
N ALA A 98 13.69 -8.67 -25.15
CA ALA A 98 12.73 -9.01 -24.11
C ALA A 98 12.06 -7.72 -23.56
N PRO A 99 10.79 -7.80 -23.11
CA PRO A 99 10.16 -6.71 -22.38
C PRO A 99 10.98 -6.30 -21.16
N THR A 100 10.97 -5.02 -20.82
CA THR A 100 11.67 -4.52 -19.64
C THR A 100 10.96 -4.93 -18.35
N VAL A 101 11.67 -4.87 -17.22
CA VAL A 101 11.08 -5.03 -15.88
C VAL A 101 9.89 -4.09 -15.68
N GLY A 102 9.97 -2.84 -16.14
CA GLY A 102 8.87 -1.87 -16.02
C GLY A 102 7.63 -2.24 -16.81
N GLN A 103 7.80 -2.84 -18.00
CA GLN A 103 6.69 -3.34 -18.81
C GLN A 103 6.02 -4.55 -18.17
N ILE A 104 6.80 -5.49 -17.62
CA ILE A 104 6.25 -6.61 -16.84
C ILE A 104 5.58 -6.13 -15.55
N TRP A 105 6.15 -5.14 -14.87
CA TRP A 105 5.56 -4.53 -13.68
C TRP A 105 4.15 -3.99 -13.96
N ALA A 106 3.94 -3.35 -15.10
CA ALA A 106 2.62 -2.86 -15.50
C ALA A 106 1.62 -4.00 -15.80
N VAL A 107 2.09 -5.12 -16.37
CA VAL A 107 1.28 -6.34 -16.53
C VAL A 107 0.88 -6.94 -15.18
N VAL A 108 1.82 -7.01 -14.22
CA VAL A 108 1.54 -7.46 -12.85
C VAL A 108 0.54 -6.52 -12.18
N TYR A 109 0.67 -5.20 -12.35
CA TYR A 109 -0.31 -4.24 -11.85
C TYR A 109 -1.71 -4.53 -12.43
N ALA A 110 -1.81 -4.77 -13.73
CA ALA A 110 -3.08 -5.12 -14.38
C ALA A 110 -3.70 -6.39 -13.78
N LEU A 111 -2.92 -7.47 -13.65
CA LEU A 111 -3.38 -8.75 -13.12
C LEU A 111 -3.78 -8.67 -11.65
N VAL A 112 -3.01 -7.98 -10.81
CA VAL A 112 -3.33 -7.77 -9.39
C VAL A 112 -4.58 -6.90 -9.21
N THR A 113 -4.81 -5.94 -10.11
CA THR A 113 -6.03 -5.11 -10.10
C THR A 113 -7.27 -5.89 -10.56
N LEU A 114 -7.08 -6.78 -11.52
CA LEU A 114 -8.15 -7.63 -12.07
C LEU A 114 -8.50 -8.78 -11.13
N ARG A 115 -7.51 -9.40 -10.50
CA ARG A 115 -7.61 -10.65 -9.72
C ARG A 115 -6.96 -10.52 -8.34
N SER A 116 -7.46 -9.58 -7.54
CA SER A 116 -6.90 -9.27 -6.21
C SER A 116 -7.11 -10.37 -5.17
N GLU A 117 -7.96 -11.36 -5.46
CA GLU A 117 -8.26 -12.50 -4.57
C GLU A 117 -7.08 -13.47 -4.41
N PHE A 118 -6.13 -13.49 -5.35
CA PHE A 118 -4.99 -14.38 -5.26
C PHE A 118 -3.81 -13.74 -4.54
N GLU A 119 -3.27 -14.46 -3.55
CA GLU A 119 -2.02 -14.08 -2.88
C GLU A 119 -0.81 -14.24 -3.80
N ILE A 120 -0.82 -15.30 -4.62
CA ILE A 120 0.25 -15.68 -5.53
C ILE A 120 -0.33 -16.16 -6.86
N PHE A 121 0.42 -15.96 -7.94
CA PHE A 121 0.15 -16.58 -9.23
C PHE A 121 1.46 -16.91 -9.95
N ARG A 122 1.41 -17.88 -10.86
CA ARG A 122 2.55 -18.30 -11.67
C ARG A 122 2.59 -17.56 -12.99
N ALA A 123 3.79 -17.26 -13.47
CA ALA A 123 4.02 -16.75 -14.82
C ALA A 123 4.94 -17.67 -15.60
N VAL A 124 4.57 -17.92 -16.85
CA VAL A 124 5.36 -18.66 -17.82
C VAL A 124 5.77 -17.69 -18.93
N LEU A 125 7.06 -17.57 -19.16
CA LEU A 125 7.63 -16.61 -20.10
C LEU A 125 7.95 -17.28 -21.44
N SER A 126 7.52 -16.68 -22.54
CA SER A 126 7.74 -17.17 -23.90
C SER A 126 8.17 -16.06 -24.84
N GLY A 127 9.42 -16.12 -25.30
CA GLY A 127 10.01 -15.15 -26.22
C GLY A 127 11.53 -15.14 -26.12
N GLU A 128 12.18 -14.42 -27.03
CA GLU A 128 13.64 -14.22 -27.01
C GLU A 128 14.04 -13.44 -25.75
N GLY A 129 15.19 -13.79 -25.15
CA GLY A 129 15.68 -13.14 -23.93
C GLY A 129 14.94 -13.52 -22.62
N ARG A 130 13.97 -14.45 -22.64
CA ARG A 130 13.18 -14.83 -21.45
C ARG A 130 13.99 -15.21 -20.21
N GLY A 131 15.16 -15.82 -20.39
CA GLY A 131 16.03 -16.25 -19.29
C GLY A 131 16.65 -15.06 -18.56
N LEU A 132 17.09 -14.04 -19.31
CA LEU A 132 17.59 -12.78 -18.75
C LEU A 132 16.47 -12.05 -18.02
N LEU A 133 15.30 -11.89 -18.66
CA LEU A 133 14.14 -11.25 -18.02
C LEU A 133 13.75 -11.96 -16.72
N ALA A 134 13.74 -13.29 -16.70
CA ALA A 134 13.47 -14.06 -15.48
C ALA A 134 14.48 -13.78 -14.35
N GLN A 135 15.76 -13.58 -14.68
CA GLN A 135 16.78 -13.20 -13.71
C GLN A 135 16.56 -11.76 -13.20
N GLU A 136 16.23 -10.82 -14.07
CA GLU A 136 15.95 -9.43 -13.70
C GLU A 136 14.74 -9.32 -12.78
N LEU A 137 13.64 -10.00 -13.11
CA LEU A 137 12.42 -10.03 -12.28
C LEU A 137 12.68 -10.60 -10.88
N GLN A 138 13.56 -11.59 -10.78
CA GLN A 138 14.00 -12.14 -9.48
C GLN A 138 14.92 -11.18 -8.73
N ALA A 139 15.85 -10.52 -9.43
CA ALA A 139 16.79 -9.58 -8.82
C ALA A 139 16.07 -8.38 -8.17
N VAL A 140 14.98 -7.91 -8.77
CA VAL A 140 14.16 -6.81 -8.21
C VAL A 140 13.07 -7.29 -7.24
N GLY A 141 12.99 -8.60 -6.98
CA GLY A 141 12.02 -9.22 -6.07
C GLY A 141 10.57 -9.20 -6.55
N LEU A 142 10.31 -8.89 -7.83
CA LEU A 142 8.95 -8.90 -8.41
C LEU A 142 8.45 -10.33 -8.64
N ALA A 143 9.38 -11.27 -8.84
CA ALA A 143 9.10 -12.69 -8.92
C ALA A 143 10.13 -13.49 -8.11
N VAL A 144 9.79 -14.74 -7.79
CA VAL A 144 10.72 -15.75 -7.28
C VAL A 144 10.65 -16.98 -8.16
N GLN A 145 11.71 -17.79 -8.13
CA GLN A 145 11.70 -19.09 -8.78
C GLN A 145 10.56 -19.98 -8.23
N HIS A 146 9.87 -20.71 -9.11
CA HIS A 146 8.93 -21.75 -8.67
C HIS A 146 9.64 -22.72 -7.69
N PRO A 147 9.13 -22.92 -6.47
CA PRO A 147 9.77 -23.81 -5.50
C PRO A 147 9.84 -25.26 -6.01
N ARG A 148 10.90 -25.99 -5.65
CA ARG A 148 11.04 -27.42 -5.98
C ARG A 148 10.15 -28.28 -5.11
N PRO A 149 9.68 -29.44 -5.60
CA PRO A 149 8.94 -30.41 -4.79
C PRO A 149 9.67 -30.73 -3.49
N SER A 150 8.91 -30.77 -2.40
CA SER A 150 9.43 -31.07 -1.07
C SER A 150 8.42 -31.91 -0.31
N ALA A 151 8.90 -32.80 0.56
CA ALA A 151 8.08 -33.59 1.47
C ALA A 151 8.59 -33.47 2.91
N PRO A 152 7.74 -33.68 3.92
CA PRO A 152 8.17 -33.84 5.31
C PRO A 152 9.21 -34.97 5.46
N PRO A 153 10.07 -34.93 6.50
CA PRO A 153 11.01 -36.01 6.78
C PRO A 153 10.34 -37.39 6.80
N GLY A 154 10.94 -38.36 6.11
CA GLY A 154 10.43 -39.73 6.04
C GLY A 154 9.33 -39.98 4.98
N GLN A 155 8.92 -38.96 4.23
CA GLN A 155 7.99 -39.11 3.11
C GLN A 155 8.69 -38.95 1.75
N PRO A 156 8.27 -39.69 0.70
CA PRO A 156 8.83 -39.52 -0.63
C PRO A 156 8.49 -38.13 -1.18
N THR A 157 9.46 -37.49 -1.85
CA THR A 157 9.22 -36.25 -2.58
C THR A 157 8.25 -36.53 -3.73
N PRO A 158 7.15 -35.77 -3.88
CA PRO A 158 6.19 -36.01 -4.94
C PRO A 158 6.83 -35.89 -6.33
N ALA A 159 6.48 -36.81 -7.22
CA ALA A 159 6.76 -36.65 -8.64
C ALA A 159 6.01 -35.41 -9.16
N SER A 160 6.70 -34.56 -9.92
CA SER A 160 6.15 -33.31 -10.42
C SER A 160 6.75 -33.00 -11.79
N PRO A 161 5.99 -32.40 -12.72
CA PRO A 161 6.59 -31.86 -13.93
C PRO A 161 7.66 -30.83 -13.56
N ASP A 162 8.70 -30.73 -14.39
CA ASP A 162 9.70 -29.69 -14.23
C ASP A 162 9.09 -28.33 -14.56
N LEU A 163 8.82 -27.55 -13.51
CA LEU A 163 8.32 -26.19 -13.60
C LEU A 163 9.39 -25.16 -13.22
N SER A 164 10.67 -25.54 -13.25
CA SER A 164 11.78 -24.66 -12.91
C SER A 164 11.98 -23.48 -13.89
N ASP A 165 11.28 -23.46 -15.02
CA ASP A 165 11.21 -22.28 -15.89
C ASP A 165 10.07 -21.31 -15.54
N GLN A 166 9.20 -21.67 -14.58
CA GLN A 166 8.10 -20.82 -14.14
C GLN A 166 8.51 -19.89 -13.00
N LEU A 167 7.97 -18.69 -13.05
CA LEU A 167 8.11 -17.69 -12.00
C LEU A 167 6.87 -17.68 -11.10
N LEU A 168 7.05 -17.31 -9.85
CA LEU A 168 5.99 -17.09 -8.88
C LEU A 168 5.95 -15.62 -8.49
N ILE A 169 4.81 -14.96 -8.67
CA ILE A 169 4.59 -13.57 -8.31
C ILE A 169 3.80 -13.55 -7.01
N HIS A 170 4.25 -12.76 -6.04
CA HIS A 170 3.53 -12.51 -4.79
C HIS A 170 2.87 -11.14 -4.83
N ARG A 171 1.55 -11.09 -4.67
CA ARG A 171 0.80 -9.84 -4.54
C ARG A 171 1.38 -8.95 -3.44
N SER A 172 1.80 -9.54 -2.32
CA SER A 172 2.39 -8.82 -1.18
C SER A 172 3.72 -8.15 -1.49
N THR A 173 4.56 -8.74 -2.35
CA THR A 173 5.84 -8.13 -2.76
C THR A 173 5.63 -6.99 -3.74
N PHE A 174 4.74 -7.18 -4.71
CA PHE A 174 4.29 -6.11 -5.61
C PHE A 174 3.69 -4.96 -4.80
N TRP A 175 2.82 -5.25 -3.83
CA TRP A 175 2.20 -4.24 -2.97
C TRP A 175 3.21 -3.52 -2.06
N GLN A 176 4.37 -4.11 -1.78
CA GLN A 176 5.48 -3.43 -1.11
C GLN A 176 6.34 -2.56 -2.04
N GLY A 177 6.10 -2.60 -3.36
CA GLY A 177 6.81 -1.81 -4.36
C GLY A 177 7.92 -2.53 -5.10
N ALA A 178 7.95 -3.87 -5.07
CA ALA A 178 8.94 -4.65 -5.82
C ALA A 178 8.92 -4.31 -7.32
N GLY A 179 10.10 -4.17 -7.92
CA GLY A 179 10.25 -3.85 -9.34
C GLY A 179 9.72 -2.49 -9.79
N SER A 180 9.53 -1.53 -8.87
CA SER A 180 9.08 -0.16 -9.19
C SER A 180 9.92 0.45 -10.32
N PRO A 181 9.32 0.88 -11.45
CA PRO A 181 10.07 1.44 -12.58
C PRO A 181 10.43 2.93 -12.40
N PHE A 182 10.19 3.49 -11.21
CA PHE A 182 10.34 4.93 -10.92
C PHE A 182 11.50 5.23 -9.94
N GLY A 183 12.46 4.31 -9.87
CA GLY A 183 13.60 4.39 -8.97
C GLY A 183 13.47 3.50 -7.72
N PRO A 184 14.30 3.73 -6.70
CA PRO A 184 14.46 2.79 -5.59
C PRO A 184 13.33 2.82 -4.55
N ARG A 185 12.36 3.74 -4.70
CA ARG A 185 11.17 3.82 -3.83
C ARG A 185 9.99 3.13 -4.51
N ALA A 186 9.09 2.60 -3.68
CA ALA A 186 7.81 2.06 -4.15
C ALA A 186 7.03 3.14 -4.92
N VAL A 187 6.37 2.74 -6.01
CA VAL A 187 5.69 3.64 -6.96
C VAL A 187 4.71 4.62 -6.29
N TRP A 188 4.08 4.20 -5.18
CA TRP A 188 3.08 4.99 -4.47
C TRP A 188 3.67 6.10 -3.59
N VAL A 189 4.98 6.06 -3.30
CA VAL A 189 5.71 7.06 -2.47
C VAL A 189 6.91 7.67 -3.23
N ALA A 190 6.88 7.62 -4.56
CA ALA A 190 8.03 7.96 -5.41
C ALA A 190 8.09 9.43 -5.86
N ASP A 191 7.33 10.34 -5.24
CA ASP A 191 7.27 11.73 -5.69
C ASP A 191 8.59 12.47 -5.40
N ASN A 192 9.19 13.05 -6.45
CA ASN A 192 10.47 13.75 -6.35
C ASN A 192 10.39 15.07 -5.56
N SER A 193 9.18 15.61 -5.36
CA SER A 193 8.93 16.87 -4.65
C SER A 193 8.85 16.72 -3.13
N ILE A 194 8.84 15.48 -2.59
CA ILE A 194 8.78 15.20 -1.14
C ILE A 194 9.86 16.00 -0.39
N HIS A 195 11.04 16.20 -0.96
CA HIS A 195 12.09 17.04 -0.37
C HIS A 195 12.52 18.16 -1.32
N ARG A 196 11.53 18.96 -1.76
CA ARG A 196 11.75 20.16 -2.57
C ARG A 196 12.80 21.06 -1.89
N GLY A 197 13.78 21.53 -2.67
CA GLY A 197 14.88 22.37 -2.20
C GLY A 197 16.23 21.66 -2.12
N LEU A 198 16.26 20.32 -2.23
CA LEU A 198 17.51 19.58 -2.41
C LEU A 198 17.99 19.66 -3.86
N ARG A 199 19.32 19.70 -4.06
CA ARG A 199 19.96 19.71 -5.40
C ARG A 199 19.72 18.41 -6.19
N ARG A 200 19.49 17.30 -5.49
CA ARG A 200 19.15 15.99 -6.05
C ARG A 200 18.00 15.39 -5.23
N PRO A 201 17.03 14.69 -5.85
CA PRO A 201 15.96 14.01 -5.12
C PRO A 201 16.53 13.01 -4.10
N LEU A 202 15.88 12.84 -2.94
CA LEU A 202 16.32 11.83 -1.96
C LEU A 202 16.25 10.40 -2.52
N THR A 203 15.40 10.16 -3.50
CA THR A 203 15.32 8.89 -4.25
C THR A 203 16.61 8.53 -4.98
N ALA A 204 17.57 9.45 -5.12
CA ALA A 204 18.90 9.17 -5.68
C ALA A 204 19.91 8.63 -4.64
N TYR A 205 19.51 8.48 -3.37
CA TYR A 205 20.35 8.05 -2.26
C TYR A 205 19.83 6.74 -1.64
N PRO A 206 20.69 5.95 -0.98
CA PRO A 206 20.24 4.81 -0.18
C PRO A 206 19.36 5.27 0.99
N LEU A 207 18.71 4.30 1.65
CA LEU A 207 17.92 4.57 2.85
C LEU A 207 18.73 5.31 3.92
N TYR A 208 18.05 6.19 4.66
CA TYR A 208 18.67 6.99 5.71
C TYR A 208 19.39 6.10 6.74
N PRO A 209 20.69 6.36 7.02
CA PRO A 209 21.50 5.51 7.88
C PRO A 209 20.97 5.50 9.32
N ILE A 210 21.35 4.46 10.06
CA ILE A 210 20.92 4.28 11.45
C ILE A 210 22.00 4.86 12.37
N GLN A 211 21.65 5.93 13.08
CA GLN A 211 22.41 6.50 14.18
C GLN A 211 21.44 6.72 15.32
N HIS A 212 21.80 6.37 16.56
CA HIS A 212 20.93 6.57 17.71
C HIS A 212 21.12 7.95 18.34
N THR A 213 20.04 8.47 18.91
CA THR A 213 19.98 9.68 19.73
C THR A 213 19.10 9.43 20.97
N LEU A 214 19.11 10.36 21.92
CA LEU A 214 18.28 10.34 23.11
C LEU A 214 17.32 11.54 23.08
N THR A 215 16.02 11.29 23.19
CA THR A 215 15.01 12.34 23.40
C THR A 215 14.50 12.27 24.83
N THR A 216 14.51 13.42 25.52
CA THR A 216 13.93 13.56 26.86
C THR A 216 12.98 14.75 26.87
N LYS A 217 11.69 14.49 27.15
CA LYS A 217 10.66 15.51 27.35
C LYS A 217 10.13 15.53 28.81
N PHE A 218 10.76 14.75 29.69
CA PHE A 218 10.45 14.69 31.11
C PHE A 218 10.82 16.01 31.82
N PRO A 219 10.02 16.50 32.79
CA PRO A 219 8.81 15.89 33.34
C PRO A 219 7.52 16.19 32.59
N ASP A 220 7.52 17.13 31.64
CA ASP A 220 6.31 17.62 30.97
C ASP A 220 5.58 16.51 30.19
N VAL A 221 6.35 15.66 29.50
CA VAL A 221 5.85 14.45 28.83
C VAL A 221 6.71 13.27 29.26
N ARG A 222 6.09 12.11 29.54
CA ARG A 222 6.78 10.88 29.96
C ARG A 222 7.52 10.20 28.80
N VAL A 223 8.45 10.91 28.18
CA VAL A 223 9.31 10.43 27.10
C VAL A 223 10.76 10.60 27.52
N HIS A 224 11.45 9.47 27.65
CA HIS A 224 12.90 9.37 27.83
C HIS A 224 13.34 8.11 27.08
N ALA A 225 13.70 8.28 25.80
CA ALA A 225 13.86 7.16 24.88
C ALA A 225 15.12 7.31 24.02
N VAL A 226 15.89 6.22 23.90
CA VAL A 226 16.94 6.08 22.89
C VAL A 226 16.31 5.52 21.63
N HIS A 227 16.46 6.21 20.51
CA HIS A 227 15.84 5.85 19.23
C HIS A 227 16.73 6.30 18.05
N PRO A 228 16.50 5.79 16.82
CA PRO A 228 17.20 6.27 15.65
C PRO A 228 16.90 7.75 15.37
N VAL A 229 17.90 8.48 14.88
CA VAL A 229 17.73 9.81 14.28
C VAL A 229 16.75 9.68 13.12
N ARG A 230 15.67 10.46 13.17
CA ARG A 230 14.61 10.41 12.16
C ARG A 230 15.05 11.11 10.88
N PRO A 231 14.64 10.60 9.70
CA PRO A 231 14.86 11.32 8.45
C PRO A 231 14.25 12.72 8.49
N PRO A 232 14.76 13.67 7.68
CA PRO A 232 14.12 14.96 7.49
C PRO A 232 12.65 14.80 7.10
N LYS A 233 11.79 15.67 7.60
CA LYS A 233 10.38 15.67 7.20
C LYS A 233 10.24 16.02 5.71
N PRO A 234 9.18 15.54 5.05
CA PRO A 234 8.77 16.06 3.76
C PRO A 234 8.62 17.59 3.79
N ALA A 235 8.92 18.23 2.67
CA ALA A 235 8.70 19.65 2.46
C ALA A 235 7.21 19.98 2.68
N PRO A 236 6.88 21.04 3.41
CA PRO A 236 5.49 21.49 3.55
C PRO A 236 4.80 21.62 2.19
N GLY A 237 3.57 21.09 2.09
CA GLY A 237 2.78 21.13 0.86
C GLY A 237 3.24 20.17 -0.24
N SER A 238 4.17 19.25 0.03
CA SER A 238 4.53 18.19 -0.92
C SER A 238 3.61 16.98 -0.79
N MET A 239 3.40 16.28 -1.90
CA MET A 239 2.68 15.01 -1.92
C MET A 239 3.62 13.89 -1.51
N VAL A 240 3.22 13.07 -0.53
CA VAL A 240 4.03 11.98 0.03
C VAL A 240 3.54 10.60 -0.38
N TYR A 241 2.30 10.52 -0.89
CA TYR A 241 1.69 9.28 -1.33
C TYR A 241 0.61 9.53 -2.37
N SER A 242 0.47 8.64 -3.35
CA SER A 242 -0.68 8.62 -4.26
C SER A 242 -1.00 7.22 -4.76
N ARG A 243 -2.28 6.94 -5.00
CA ARG A 243 -2.76 5.78 -5.76
C ARG A 243 -4.08 6.06 -6.45
N TYR A 244 -4.30 5.43 -7.60
CA TYR A 244 -5.61 5.40 -8.25
C TYR A 244 -6.52 4.34 -7.63
N ILE A 245 -7.81 4.67 -7.49
CA ILE A 245 -8.84 3.84 -6.88
C ILE A 245 -9.85 3.41 -7.96
N PRO A 246 -9.74 2.21 -8.54
CA PRO A 246 -10.49 1.85 -9.75
C PRO A 246 -12.02 1.90 -9.62
N HIS A 247 -12.58 1.52 -8.47
CA HIS A 247 -14.04 1.50 -8.27
C HIS A 247 -14.63 2.89 -8.01
N LEU A 248 -13.80 3.88 -7.66
CA LEU A 248 -14.23 5.28 -7.50
C LEU A 248 -13.92 6.11 -8.75
N ASP A 249 -13.03 5.65 -9.63
CA ASP A 249 -12.41 6.46 -10.70
C ASP A 249 -11.80 7.77 -10.16
N GLU A 250 -11.08 7.66 -9.04
CA GLU A 250 -10.46 8.80 -8.35
C GLU A 250 -9.02 8.48 -7.94
N PHE A 251 -8.20 9.52 -7.87
CA PHE A 251 -6.89 9.46 -7.21
C PHE A 251 -7.04 9.76 -5.73
N PHE A 252 -6.50 8.88 -4.89
CA PHE A 252 -6.27 9.18 -3.49
C PHE A 252 -4.83 9.65 -3.30
N SER A 253 -4.61 10.75 -2.59
CA SER A 253 -3.25 11.23 -2.27
C SER A 253 -3.12 11.76 -0.85
N ILE A 254 -1.90 11.73 -0.31
CA ILE A 254 -1.54 12.26 1.01
C ILE A 254 -0.50 13.35 0.81
N TRP A 255 -0.67 14.46 1.52
CA TRP A 255 0.14 15.67 1.39
C TRP A 255 0.65 16.09 2.76
N ALA A 256 1.94 16.44 2.84
CA ALA A 256 2.51 17.06 4.02
C ALA A 256 1.83 18.39 4.28
N LEU A 257 1.25 18.56 5.47
CA LEU A 257 0.57 19.80 5.83
C LEU A 257 1.58 20.95 5.88
N ASP A 258 1.16 22.09 5.36
CA ASP A 258 1.90 23.35 5.45
C ASP A 258 1.13 24.32 6.33
N TYR A 259 1.65 24.61 7.52
CA TYR A 259 1.01 25.50 8.50
C TYR A 259 1.12 26.98 8.10
N THR A 260 1.96 27.31 7.09
CA THR A 260 2.06 28.64 6.51
C THR A 260 1.09 28.84 5.35
N ASN A 261 0.61 27.74 4.75
CA ASN A 261 -0.42 27.77 3.72
C ASN A 261 -1.80 28.05 4.33
N GLU A 262 -2.46 29.09 3.80
CA GLU A 262 -3.74 29.56 4.34
C GLU A 262 -4.88 28.54 4.14
N GLU A 263 -4.95 27.85 3.00
CA GLU A 263 -5.97 26.82 2.76
C GLU A 263 -5.85 25.69 3.78
N HIS A 264 -4.64 25.15 3.98
CA HIS A 264 -4.38 24.07 4.92
C HIS A 264 -4.75 24.45 6.35
N LEU A 265 -4.34 25.65 6.78
CA LEU A 265 -4.66 26.15 8.12
C LEU A 265 -6.17 26.34 8.30
N GLN A 266 -6.87 26.92 7.31
CA GLN A 266 -8.32 27.12 7.37
C GLN A 266 -9.08 25.80 7.40
N LEU A 267 -8.64 24.78 6.65
CA LEU A 267 -9.21 23.44 6.72
C LEU A 267 -9.07 22.84 8.11
N PHE A 268 -7.87 22.84 8.67
CA PHE A 268 -7.63 22.36 10.03
C PHE A 268 -8.49 23.13 11.06
N HIS A 269 -8.50 24.46 10.97
CA HIS A 269 -9.26 25.32 11.87
C HIS A 269 -10.76 25.04 11.83
N LYS A 270 -11.32 24.94 10.62
CA LYS A 270 -12.73 24.61 10.42
C LYS A 270 -13.06 23.23 10.98
N TRP A 271 -12.22 22.24 10.71
CA TRP A 271 -12.48 20.86 11.13
C TRP A 271 -12.33 20.67 12.63
N GLN A 272 -11.33 21.27 13.28
CA GLN A 272 -11.17 21.14 14.73
C GLN A 272 -12.28 21.84 15.52
N ASN A 273 -12.87 22.90 14.96
CA ASN A 273 -14.03 23.58 15.54
C ASN A 273 -15.37 22.92 15.19
N ASP A 274 -15.41 21.88 14.35
CA ASP A 274 -16.61 21.09 14.13
C ASP A 274 -16.96 20.30 15.41
N PRO A 275 -18.19 20.44 15.97
CA PRO A 275 -18.54 19.81 17.25
C PRO A 275 -18.34 18.28 17.30
N ARG A 276 -18.46 17.59 16.15
CA ARG A 276 -18.25 16.14 16.08
C ARG A 276 -16.76 15.79 16.21
N VAL A 277 -15.89 16.58 15.58
CA VAL A 277 -14.43 16.40 15.66
C VAL A 277 -13.92 16.81 17.03
N ALA A 278 -14.36 17.98 17.52
CA ALA A 278 -14.02 18.52 18.83
C ALA A 278 -14.25 17.53 19.97
N LYS A 279 -15.34 16.73 19.91
CA LYS A 279 -15.63 15.69 20.91
C LYS A 279 -14.53 14.62 21.06
N GLY A 280 -13.76 14.37 20.01
CA GLY A 280 -12.70 13.37 19.99
C GLY A 280 -11.29 13.95 20.11
N TRP A 281 -11.07 15.16 19.58
CA TRP A 281 -9.76 15.79 19.50
C TRP A 281 -9.53 16.84 20.58
N ASN A 282 -10.57 17.52 21.07
CA ASN A 282 -10.49 18.60 22.06
C ASN A 282 -9.56 19.77 21.69
N GLU A 283 -9.33 19.99 20.40
CA GLU A 283 -8.46 21.06 19.88
C GLU A 283 -9.26 22.25 19.33
N THR A 284 -10.39 22.62 19.93
CA THR A 284 -11.13 23.83 19.51
C THR A 284 -10.33 25.09 19.84
N GLY A 285 -10.37 26.10 18.98
CA GLY A 285 -9.57 27.30 19.21
C GLY A 285 -9.65 28.32 18.08
N THR A 286 -8.94 29.43 18.30
CA THR A 286 -8.73 30.48 17.31
C THR A 286 -7.74 30.05 16.22
N LEU A 287 -7.76 30.74 15.08
CA LEU A 287 -6.86 30.46 13.96
C LEU A 287 -5.38 30.54 14.37
N ASP A 288 -5.02 31.52 15.21
CA ASP A 288 -3.64 31.70 15.69
C ASP A 288 -3.19 30.56 16.62
N GLN A 289 -4.08 30.09 17.50
CA GLN A 289 -3.81 28.91 18.35
C GLN A 289 -3.57 27.66 17.49
N HIS A 290 -4.35 27.49 16.43
CA HIS A 290 -4.18 26.38 15.49
C HIS A 290 -2.90 26.49 14.65
N ARG A 291 -2.53 27.71 14.22
CA ARG A 291 -1.26 27.93 13.52
C ARG A 291 -0.08 27.56 14.41
N GLU A 292 -0.12 28.00 15.67
CA GLU A 292 0.92 27.69 16.65
C GLU A 292 0.98 26.19 17.00
N TYR A 293 -0.17 25.54 17.11
CA TYR A 293 -0.27 24.09 17.29
C TYR A 293 0.43 23.33 16.15
N LEU A 294 0.07 23.65 14.90
CA LEU A 294 0.66 23.01 13.72
C LEU A 294 2.14 23.33 13.56
N ARG A 295 2.59 24.55 13.90
CA ARG A 295 4.01 24.94 13.90
C ARG A 295 4.82 24.08 14.87
N LYS A 296 4.34 23.90 16.11
CA LYS A 296 5.00 23.04 17.11
C LYS A 296 5.15 21.61 16.62
N ILE A 297 4.10 21.04 16.01
CA ILE A 297 4.18 19.70 15.43
C ILE A 297 5.14 19.67 14.23
N HIS A 298 5.15 20.70 13.39
CA HIS A 298 6.10 20.81 12.28
C HIS A 298 7.56 20.83 12.75
N GLU A 299 7.85 21.44 13.89
CA GLU A 299 9.20 21.49 14.48
C GLU A 299 9.59 20.22 15.25
N ASP A 300 8.62 19.45 15.78
CA ASP A 300 8.90 18.23 16.55
C ASP A 300 9.24 17.03 15.63
N PRO A 301 10.50 16.56 15.54
CA PRO A 301 10.92 15.51 14.59
C PRO A 301 10.18 14.18 14.76
N HIS A 302 9.55 13.98 15.91
CA HIS A 302 8.73 12.82 16.26
C HIS A 302 7.48 12.66 15.37
N GLN A 303 6.93 13.75 14.83
CA GLN A 303 5.60 13.75 14.20
C GLN A 303 5.58 14.42 12.82
N ILE A 304 4.64 13.99 11.98
CA ILE A 304 4.29 14.67 10.72
C ILE A 304 2.78 14.80 10.62
N THR A 305 2.32 16.00 10.30
CA THR A 305 0.92 16.28 9.96
C THR A 305 0.72 16.15 8.46
N VAL A 306 -0.35 15.47 8.08
CA VAL A 306 -0.71 15.27 6.68
C VAL A 306 -2.19 15.50 6.45
N LEU A 307 -2.52 15.99 5.25
CA LEU A 307 -3.87 16.06 4.73
C LEU A 307 -4.04 14.99 3.65
N ALA A 308 -5.25 14.45 3.48
CA ALA A 308 -5.54 13.54 2.37
C ALA A 308 -6.59 14.10 1.41
N LYS A 309 -6.45 13.75 0.14
CA LYS A 309 -7.32 14.15 -0.97
C LYS A 309 -7.94 12.95 -1.66
N PHE A 310 -9.15 13.15 -2.18
CA PHE A 310 -9.64 12.46 -3.36
C PHE A 310 -9.69 13.46 -4.51
N ASN A 311 -9.00 13.17 -5.61
CA ASN A 311 -8.66 14.10 -6.69
C ASN A 311 -8.16 15.43 -6.09
N ASP A 312 -8.91 16.50 -6.26
CA ASP A 312 -8.50 17.85 -5.87
C ASP A 312 -9.01 18.29 -4.49
N THR A 313 -9.84 17.48 -3.81
CA THR A 313 -10.52 17.89 -2.58
C THR A 313 -9.87 17.29 -1.33
N PHE A 314 -9.32 18.15 -0.47
CA PHE A 314 -8.90 17.75 0.88
C PHE A 314 -10.11 17.39 1.75
N PHE A 315 -10.05 16.27 2.46
CA PHE A 315 -11.19 15.79 3.26
C PHE A 315 -10.83 15.35 4.69
N SER A 316 -9.57 15.01 4.95
CA SER A 316 -9.11 14.49 6.24
C SER A 316 -7.76 15.05 6.65
N TYR A 317 -7.53 15.02 7.96
CA TYR A 317 -6.28 15.38 8.63
C TYR A 317 -5.79 14.20 9.44
N HIS A 318 -4.47 14.00 9.45
CA HIS A 318 -3.82 12.92 10.17
C HIS A 318 -2.52 13.40 10.82
N GLU A 319 -2.23 12.85 12.00
CA GLU A 319 -0.93 12.96 12.66
C GLU A 319 -0.28 11.59 12.60
N ILE A 320 0.91 11.50 12.02
CA ILE A 320 1.70 10.27 11.96
C ILE A 320 2.92 10.50 12.85
N TYR A 321 3.21 9.55 13.72
CA TYR A 321 4.22 9.74 14.75
C TYR A 321 5.10 8.50 14.93
N TRP A 322 6.32 8.68 15.46
CA TRP A 322 7.20 7.57 15.83
C TRP A 322 6.88 7.08 17.24
N ALA A 323 6.29 5.90 17.36
CA ALA A 323 5.66 5.47 18.62
C ALA A 323 6.64 5.39 19.80
N LYS A 324 7.93 5.12 19.57
CA LYS A 324 8.97 5.08 20.62
C LYS A 324 9.22 6.44 21.28
N GLU A 325 8.96 7.53 20.57
CA GLU A 325 9.08 8.91 21.05
C GLU A 325 7.74 9.51 21.51
N ASP A 326 6.64 8.75 21.35
CA ASP A 326 5.30 9.14 21.75
C ASP A 326 5.00 8.70 23.18
N HIS A 327 4.03 9.35 23.83
CA HIS A 327 3.55 8.89 25.13
C HIS A 327 3.00 7.45 25.09
N LEU A 328 2.49 7.00 23.93
CA LEU A 328 1.98 5.65 23.74
C LEU A 328 3.11 4.62 23.83
N GLY A 329 4.33 4.98 23.42
CA GLY A 329 5.51 4.12 23.53
C GLY A 329 5.85 3.73 24.96
N ALA A 330 5.36 4.47 25.96
CA ALA A 330 5.52 4.09 27.38
C ALA A 330 4.61 2.93 27.82
N TYR A 331 3.63 2.54 26.99
CA TYR A 331 2.61 1.54 27.34
C TYR A 331 2.84 0.17 26.68
N TYR A 332 3.87 0.03 25.85
CA TYR A 332 4.28 -1.24 25.26
C TYR A 332 5.76 -1.20 24.84
N ASP A 333 6.31 -2.35 24.47
CA ASP A 333 7.68 -2.42 23.93
C ASP A 333 7.71 -1.91 22.48
N ALA A 334 7.85 -0.59 22.33
CA ALA A 334 7.87 0.10 21.05
C ALA A 334 9.20 -0.12 20.31
N ASP A 335 9.12 -0.71 19.10
CA ASP A 335 10.29 -0.87 18.23
C ASP A 335 10.73 0.51 17.68
N ASP A 336 12.00 0.59 17.32
CA ASP A 336 12.65 1.79 16.81
C ASP A 336 11.92 2.43 15.62
N TRP A 337 11.25 1.65 14.77
CA TRP A 337 10.52 2.16 13.60
C TRP A 337 9.00 1.97 13.69
N ASP A 338 8.46 1.64 14.87
CA ASP A 338 7.01 1.58 15.04
C ASP A 338 6.40 2.98 14.84
N ARG A 339 5.32 3.05 14.08
CA ARG A 339 4.64 4.31 13.76
C ARG A 339 3.21 4.29 14.24
N GLY A 340 2.72 5.37 14.80
CA GLY A 340 1.30 5.49 15.12
C GLY A 340 0.61 6.55 14.29
N ARG A 341 -0.72 6.60 14.41
CA ARG A 341 -1.52 7.62 13.75
C ARG A 341 -2.69 8.11 14.58
N HIS A 342 -3.03 9.38 14.43
CA HIS A 342 -4.36 9.92 14.71
C HIS A 342 -5.01 10.38 13.41
N SER A 343 -6.34 10.34 13.33
CA SER A 343 -7.05 10.66 12.10
C SER A 343 -8.41 11.29 12.38
N LEU A 344 -8.77 12.29 11.56
CA LEU A 344 -10.11 12.86 11.52
C LEU A 344 -10.56 13.05 10.08
N VAL A 345 -11.87 12.91 9.84
CA VAL A 345 -12.51 13.22 8.57
C VAL A 345 -13.35 14.47 8.74
N GLY A 346 -12.84 15.58 8.23
CA GLY A 346 -13.45 16.90 8.33
C GLY A 346 -14.59 17.10 7.34
N ASP A 347 -14.41 16.68 6.08
CA ASP A 347 -15.45 16.80 5.06
C ASP A 347 -16.43 15.62 5.10
N ILE A 348 -17.70 15.94 5.32
CA ILE A 348 -18.76 14.96 5.48
C ILE A 348 -19.04 14.15 4.22
N ARG A 349 -18.74 14.70 3.02
CA ARG A 349 -18.99 14.07 1.71
C ARG A 349 -18.14 12.83 1.49
N PHE A 350 -17.01 12.73 2.19
CA PHE A 350 -16.05 11.63 2.07
C PHE A 350 -16.16 10.61 3.21
N ARG A 351 -17.24 10.68 4.00
CA ARG A 351 -17.55 9.70 5.05
C ARG A 351 -18.28 8.50 4.43
N GLY A 352 -18.20 7.36 5.12
CA GLY A 352 -18.92 6.13 4.73
C GLY A 352 -17.99 4.95 4.46
N GLN A 353 -18.56 3.75 4.51
CA GLN A 353 -17.81 2.48 4.41
C GLN A 353 -17.04 2.34 3.08
N HIS A 354 -17.59 2.86 1.98
CA HIS A 354 -16.98 2.82 0.65
C HIS A 354 -15.68 3.62 0.53
N ARG A 355 -15.52 4.72 1.29
CA ARG A 355 -14.30 5.55 1.27
C ARG A 355 -13.39 5.31 2.46
N VAL A 356 -13.94 4.93 3.62
CA VAL A 356 -13.15 4.75 4.84
C VAL A 356 -12.08 3.68 4.68
N MET A 357 -12.44 2.53 4.11
CA MET A 357 -11.49 1.44 3.90
C MET A 357 -10.38 1.84 2.92
N VAL A 358 -10.72 2.65 1.91
CA VAL A 358 -9.76 3.20 0.94
C VAL A 358 -8.72 4.06 1.62
N TRP A 359 -9.13 5.12 2.33
CA TRP A 359 -8.14 6.04 2.91
C TRP A 359 -7.42 5.43 4.11
N TRP A 360 -8.10 4.61 4.91
CA TRP A 360 -7.52 3.96 6.10
C TRP A 360 -6.36 3.03 5.69
N CYS A 361 -6.62 2.15 4.73
CA CYS A 361 -5.60 1.28 4.14
C CYS A 361 -4.48 2.08 3.47
N SER A 362 -4.80 3.19 2.77
CA SER A 362 -3.79 4.02 2.11
C SER A 362 -2.83 4.68 3.09
N ILE A 363 -3.32 5.19 4.23
CA ILE A 363 -2.49 5.81 5.26
C ILE A 363 -1.54 4.78 5.85
N MET A 364 -2.02 3.58 6.18
CA MET A 364 -1.17 2.49 6.66
C MET A 364 -0.14 2.06 5.61
N HIS A 365 -0.59 1.98 4.35
CA HIS A 365 0.29 1.62 3.25
C HIS A 365 1.43 2.63 3.12
N TYR A 366 1.13 3.93 3.13
CA TYR A 366 2.13 4.99 3.19
C TYR A 366 3.11 4.79 4.34
N MET A 367 2.63 4.59 5.57
CA MET A 367 3.48 4.43 6.75
C MET A 367 4.46 3.25 6.62
N PHE A 368 4.03 2.14 6.02
CA PHE A 368 4.89 0.99 5.75
C PHE A 368 5.85 1.20 4.57
N LEU A 369 5.50 2.01 3.57
CA LEU A 369 6.37 2.24 2.41
C LEU A 369 7.40 3.34 2.63
N ASP A 370 7.06 4.35 3.46
CA ASP A 370 7.94 5.49 3.72
C ASP A 370 9.28 5.04 4.34
N ASP A 371 9.23 4.09 5.28
CA ASP A 371 10.40 3.38 5.79
C ASP A 371 10.15 1.86 5.85
N PRO A 372 10.88 1.04 5.07
CA PRO A 372 10.68 -0.41 5.05
C PRO A 372 11.04 -1.09 6.39
N ARG A 373 11.74 -0.40 7.30
CA ARG A 373 12.06 -0.89 8.64
C ARG A 373 10.88 -0.82 9.59
N THR A 374 9.81 -0.09 9.27
CA THR A 374 8.58 -0.05 10.06
C THR A 374 7.91 -1.44 10.08
N LYS A 375 7.98 -2.09 11.24
CA LYS A 375 7.41 -3.42 11.48
C LYS A 375 5.97 -3.34 11.95
N PHE A 376 5.61 -2.32 12.73
CA PHE A 376 4.25 -2.14 13.21
C PHE A 376 3.72 -0.72 12.97
N VAL A 377 2.43 -0.68 12.67
CA VAL A 377 1.62 0.52 12.84
C VAL A 377 0.77 0.35 14.10
N VAL A 378 0.67 1.40 14.92
CA VAL A 378 -0.10 1.40 16.16
C VAL A 378 -1.20 2.47 16.16
N GLY A 379 -2.12 2.33 17.10
CA GLY A 379 -3.14 3.34 17.39
C GLY A 379 -3.73 3.15 18.78
N GLU A 380 -4.41 4.17 19.26
CA GLU A 380 -4.98 4.24 20.60
C GLU A 380 -6.41 4.81 20.62
N PRO A 381 -7.34 4.30 19.79
CA PRO A 381 -8.73 4.75 19.85
C PRO A 381 -9.31 4.52 21.27
N LYS A 382 -10.28 5.36 21.65
CA LYS A 382 -11.01 5.19 22.90
C LYS A 382 -11.64 3.79 22.90
N TYR A 383 -11.44 3.02 23.97
CA TYR A 383 -11.87 1.61 24.04
C TYR A 383 -13.38 1.42 23.79
N THR A 384 -14.19 2.41 24.20
CA THR A 384 -15.65 2.39 23.99
C THR A 384 -16.10 2.82 22.59
N ASN A 385 -15.19 3.33 21.76
CA ASN A 385 -15.50 3.69 20.38
C ASN A 385 -15.22 2.49 19.46
N LEU A 386 -16.25 1.67 19.25
CA LEU A 386 -16.14 0.41 18.50
C LEU A 386 -15.91 0.62 16.99
N THR A 387 -16.29 1.77 16.43
CA THR A 387 -16.22 2.00 14.99
C THR A 387 -14.78 2.04 14.46
N PRO A 388 -13.85 2.87 14.99
CA PRO A 388 -12.43 2.80 14.62
C PRO A 388 -11.82 1.42 14.86
N LEU A 389 -12.17 0.75 15.96
CA LEU A 389 -11.66 -0.58 16.30
C LEU A 389 -12.03 -1.62 15.26
N ALA A 390 -13.25 -1.54 14.71
CA ALA A 390 -13.68 -2.47 13.68
C ALA A 390 -12.98 -2.21 12.33
N TYR A 391 -12.72 -0.95 11.97
CA TYR A 391 -11.90 -0.63 10.79
C TYR A 391 -10.43 -1.04 10.98
N ASP A 392 -9.88 -0.86 12.18
CA ASP A 392 -8.57 -1.36 12.55
C ASP A 392 -8.50 -2.89 12.39
N HIS A 393 -9.46 -3.62 12.94
CA HIS A 393 -9.52 -5.07 12.79
C HIS A 393 -9.61 -5.48 11.31
N ALA A 394 -10.44 -4.79 10.52
CA ALA A 394 -10.65 -5.06 9.09
C ALA A 394 -9.41 -4.78 8.23
N THR A 395 -8.47 -3.98 8.73
CA THR A 395 -7.22 -3.63 8.06
C THR A 395 -5.99 -4.31 8.69
N GLY A 396 -6.21 -5.27 9.59
CA GLY A 396 -5.19 -6.16 10.12
C GLY A 396 -4.62 -5.78 11.48
N PHE A 397 -5.15 -4.77 12.16
CA PHE A 397 -4.81 -4.55 13.56
C PHE A 397 -5.38 -5.66 14.46
N ASN A 398 -4.72 -5.86 15.58
CA ASN A 398 -5.26 -6.59 16.72
C ASN A 398 -5.32 -5.64 17.92
N LEU A 399 -6.23 -5.89 18.85
CA LEU A 399 -6.17 -5.29 20.19
C LEU A 399 -5.01 -5.94 20.95
N GLU A 400 -3.97 -5.16 21.22
CA GLU A 400 -2.80 -5.60 21.99
C GLU A 400 -3.12 -5.57 23.50
N SER A 401 -3.66 -4.46 23.97
CA SER A 401 -4.02 -4.27 25.37
C SER A 401 -5.00 -3.11 25.54
N VAL A 402 -5.58 -2.99 26.73
CA VAL A 402 -6.36 -1.81 27.15
C VAL A 402 -5.50 -1.01 28.12
N VAL A 403 -5.28 0.26 27.81
CA VAL A 403 -4.36 1.14 28.55
C VAL A 403 -5.08 2.38 29.05
N ASP A 404 -4.72 2.85 30.24
CA ASP A 404 -5.26 4.09 30.82
C ASP A 404 -4.28 5.24 30.57
N LEU A 405 -4.60 6.06 29.56
CA LEU A 405 -3.96 7.35 29.33
C LEU A 405 -4.59 8.39 30.27
N PRO A 406 -3.86 9.46 30.65
CA PRO A 406 -4.38 10.47 31.58
C PRO A 406 -5.75 11.07 31.20
N HIS A 407 -6.03 11.14 29.89
CA HIS A 407 -7.25 11.73 29.34
C HIS A 407 -8.27 10.70 28.79
N LYS A 408 -7.93 9.41 28.69
CA LYS A 408 -8.84 8.37 28.16
C LYS A 408 -8.38 6.93 28.47
N ARG A 409 -9.36 6.03 28.60
CA ARG A 409 -9.12 4.58 28.48
C ARG A 409 -9.10 4.18 27.01
N SER A 410 -7.94 3.70 26.54
CA SER A 410 -7.67 3.40 25.14
C SER A 410 -7.53 1.91 24.89
N ALA A 411 -7.92 1.48 23.69
CA ALA A 411 -7.47 0.23 23.12
C ALA A 411 -6.15 0.49 22.41
N LEU A 412 -5.04 -0.05 22.91
CA LEU A 412 -3.80 -0.10 22.15
C LEU A 412 -3.99 -1.16 21.05
N VAL A 413 -4.02 -0.71 19.79
CA VAL A 413 -4.10 -1.58 18.64
C VAL A 413 -2.77 -1.62 17.90
N LYS A 414 -2.38 -2.80 17.39
CA LYS A 414 -1.11 -3.02 16.70
C LYS A 414 -1.33 -3.82 15.41
N CYS A 415 -0.82 -3.31 14.29
CA CYS A 415 -0.85 -3.98 12.99
C CYS A 415 0.57 -4.31 12.54
N ARG A 416 0.85 -5.60 12.36
CA ARG A 416 2.13 -6.09 11.86
C ARG A 416 2.20 -5.92 10.34
N ARG A 417 3.33 -5.43 9.83
CA ARG A 417 3.63 -5.24 8.41
C ARG A 417 3.24 -6.45 7.56
N GLU A 418 3.70 -7.63 7.96
CA GLU A 418 3.44 -8.88 7.24
C GLU A 418 1.94 -9.18 7.13
N LYS A 419 1.18 -9.00 8.22
CA LYS A 419 -0.28 -9.19 8.23
C LYS A 419 -0.95 -8.17 7.30
N PHE A 420 -0.54 -6.90 7.34
CA PHE A 420 -1.06 -5.88 6.43
C PHE A 420 -0.87 -6.27 4.96
N PHE A 421 0.35 -6.58 4.51
CA PHE A 421 0.57 -6.91 3.09
C PHE A 421 -0.03 -8.26 2.67
N HIS A 422 -0.33 -9.14 3.63
CA HIS A 422 -1.03 -10.40 3.36
C HIS A 422 -2.54 -10.18 3.18
N ILE A 423 -3.19 -9.43 4.07
CA ILE A 423 -4.66 -9.37 4.12
C ILE A 423 -5.24 -8.07 3.55
N ALA A 424 -4.48 -6.98 3.54
CA ALA A 424 -5.02 -5.69 3.15
C ALA A 424 -5.41 -5.72 1.67
N PRO A 425 -6.63 -5.25 1.36
CA PRO A 425 -7.12 -5.24 -0.02
C PRO A 425 -6.29 -4.29 -0.87
N PHE A 426 -5.84 -4.80 -2.02
CA PHE A 426 -5.24 -3.98 -3.08
C PHE A 426 -6.30 -3.13 -3.77
N ARG A 427 -7.46 -3.75 -4.05
CA ARG A 427 -8.66 -3.15 -4.62
C ARG A 427 -9.82 -3.34 -3.64
N PHE A 428 -10.67 -2.32 -3.54
CA PHE A 428 -12.00 -2.44 -2.97
C PHE A 428 -12.96 -2.51 -4.17
N ASP A 429 -13.86 -3.47 -4.24
CA ASP A 429 -14.73 -3.66 -5.40
C ASP A 429 -16.18 -3.23 -5.16
N GLY A 430 -16.43 -2.55 -4.02
CA GLY A 430 -17.76 -2.06 -3.67
C GLY A 430 -18.81 -3.14 -3.52
N SER A 431 -18.44 -4.43 -3.56
CA SER A 431 -19.38 -5.53 -3.48
C SER A 431 -19.75 -5.79 -2.02
N ASP A 432 -21.06 -5.91 -1.76
CA ASP A 432 -21.58 -6.49 -0.52
C ASP A 432 -21.29 -8.01 -0.41
N VAL A 433 -20.64 -8.59 -1.43
CA VAL A 433 -20.42 -10.03 -1.58
C VAL A 433 -18.92 -10.33 -1.55
N LEU A 434 -18.39 -10.31 -0.33
CA LEU A 434 -17.09 -10.87 0.06
C LEU A 434 -17.12 -12.41 -0.03
N GLU A 435 -16.98 -13.01 -1.21
CA GLU A 435 -16.86 -14.47 -1.35
C GLU A 435 -15.40 -14.94 -1.50
N ARG A 436 -15.00 -15.84 -0.58
CA ARG A 436 -13.71 -16.53 -0.42
C ARG A 436 -12.56 -15.77 0.23
N ASP A 437 -12.88 -14.94 1.21
CA ASP A 437 -11.87 -14.41 2.12
C ASP A 437 -11.83 -15.21 3.46
N PRO A 438 -10.74 -15.93 3.81
CA PRO A 438 -10.56 -16.56 5.13
C PRO A 438 -10.51 -15.54 6.29
N PHE A 439 -10.51 -14.24 6.03
CA PHE A 439 -10.51 -13.14 7.01
C PHE A 439 -11.93 -12.72 7.49
N ARG A 440 -12.94 -13.58 7.33
CA ARG A 440 -14.39 -13.30 7.56
C ARG A 440 -14.88 -13.24 9.01
N ALA A 441 -14.03 -13.17 10.02
CA ALA A 441 -14.47 -12.67 11.32
C ALA A 441 -14.62 -11.16 11.19
N LEU A 442 -15.70 -10.64 10.59
CA LEU A 442 -16.12 -9.22 10.60
C LEU A 442 -17.34 -9.02 9.68
N LYS A 443 -18.54 -9.34 10.18
CA LYS A 443 -19.69 -8.47 9.87
C LYS A 443 -19.53 -7.25 10.78
N LEU A 444 -19.47 -6.06 10.19
CA LEU A 444 -19.66 -4.81 10.92
C LEU A 444 -21.10 -4.73 11.42
#